data_AF-U9U0B4-F1
#
_entry.id   AF-U9U0B4-F1
#
_cell.length_a   1.000
_cell.length_b   1.000
_cell.length_c   1.000
_cell.angle_alpha   90.00
_cell.angle_beta   90.00
_cell.angle_gamma   90.00
#
_symmetry.space_group_name_H-M   'P 1'
#
loop_
_entity.id
_entity.type
_entity.pdbx_description
1 polymer ?
#
loop_
_entity_poly.entity_id
_entity_poly.type
_entity_poly.pdbx_seq_one_letter_code
_entity_poly.pdbx_strand_id
1 'polypeptide(L)'
;MKPVREQVKKRNLDWMITCKNPTPIEFFRFIQPTHKARAIEKYGKILNEAMRLCKVPDEQSKLKNIKETVNCNSDWDVWLLEKRAVLFKHKISTRFLANHDIFR
;
A
#
# COMPACT_ATOMS: atom_id res chain seq x y z
N MET A 1 18.26 -3.60 -20.47
CA MET A 1 17.67 -3.44 -19.12
C MET A 1 16.25 -2.90 -19.25
N LYS A 2 15.26 -3.50 -18.58
CA LYS A 2 13.92 -2.89 -18.51
C LYS A 2 13.98 -1.65 -17.60
N PRO A 3 13.38 -0.52 -17.99
CA PRO A 3 13.41 0.70 -17.16
C PRO A 3 12.81 0.43 -15.77
N VAL A 4 13.40 1.04 -14.74
CA VAL A 4 13.03 0.83 -13.31
C VAL A 4 11.52 0.97 -13.07
N ARG A 5 10.86 1.88 -13.81
CA ARG A 5 9.42 2.10 -13.72
C ARG A 5 8.58 0.89 -14.13
N GLU A 6 9.00 0.16 -15.16
CA GLU A 6 8.30 -1.06 -15.61
C GLU A 6 8.45 -2.20 -14.59
N GLN A 7 9.62 -2.31 -13.95
CA GLN A 7 9.84 -3.30 -12.91
C GLN A 7 8.96 -3.05 -11.69
N VAL A 8 8.82 -1.79 -11.27
CA VAL A 8 7.92 -1.40 -10.17
C VAL A 8 6.46 -1.64 -10.54
N LYS A 9 6.04 -1.32 -11.77
CA LYS A 9 4.67 -1.59 -12.23
C LYS A 9 4.38 -3.09 -12.21
N LYS A 10 5.29 -3.92 -12.73
CA LYS A 10 5.16 -5.38 -12.73
C LYS A 10 5.05 -5.92 -11.30
N ARG A 11 5.95 -5.52 -10.40
CA ARG A 11 5.91 -5.93 -8.99
C ARG A 11 4.56 -5.61 -8.32
N ASN A 12 4.02 -4.42 -8.58
CA ASN A 12 2.73 -4.02 -8.01
C ASN A 12 1.55 -4.81 -8.59
N LEU A 13 1.62 -5.15 -9.88
CA LEU A 13 0.63 -5.98 -10.56
C LEU A 13 0.67 -7.42 -10.05
N ASP A 14 1.88 -8.01 -9.95
CA ASP A 14 2.08 -9.35 -9.42
C ASP A 14 1.56 -9.43 -7.97
N TRP A 15 1.83 -8.39 -7.15
CA TRP A 15 1.26 -8.28 -5.81
C TRP A 15 -0.27 -8.21 -5.82
N MET A 16 -0.89 -7.43 -6.71
CA MET A 16 -2.35 -7.27 -6.80
C MET A 16 -3.05 -8.61 -7.12
N ILE A 17 -2.45 -9.43 -7.98
CA ILE A 17 -3.00 -10.72 -8.40
C ILE A 17 -2.78 -11.81 -7.33
N THR A 18 -1.63 -11.78 -6.65
CA THR A 18 -1.27 -12.83 -5.68
C THR A 18 -1.78 -12.54 -4.27
N CYS A 19 -2.10 -11.28 -3.96
CA CYS A 19 -2.57 -10.88 -2.64
C CYS A 19 -3.97 -11.45 -2.37
N LYS A 20 -4.13 -12.08 -1.19
CA LYS A 20 -5.41 -12.66 -0.76
C LYS A 20 -6.51 -11.59 -0.63
N ASN A 21 -6.17 -10.39 -0.17
CA ASN A 21 -7.12 -9.30 0.01
C ASN A 21 -6.51 -7.96 -0.46
N PRO A 22 -6.54 -7.68 -1.77
CA PRO A 22 -5.84 -6.54 -2.35
C PRO A 22 -6.61 -5.22 -2.14
N THR A 23 -6.88 -4.84 -0.89
CA THR A 23 -7.52 -3.58 -0.54
C THR A 23 -6.56 -2.39 -0.70
N PRO A 24 -7.06 -1.15 -0.79
CA PRO A 24 -6.21 0.03 -0.88
C PRO A 24 -5.26 0.16 0.32
N ILE A 25 -5.74 -0.14 1.54
CA ILE A 25 -4.91 -0.07 2.75
C ILE A 25 -3.71 -1.04 2.68
N GLU A 26 -3.94 -2.30 2.29
CA GLU A 26 -2.86 -3.29 2.15
C GLU A 26 -1.87 -2.86 1.05
N PHE A 27 -2.39 -2.30 -0.04
CA PHE A 27 -1.56 -1.78 -1.10
C PHE A 27 -0.70 -0.59 -0.65
N PHE A 28 -1.24 0.32 0.16
CA PHE A 28 -0.48 1.46 0.71
C PHE A 28 0.60 1.00 1.69
N ARG A 29 0.33 -0.02 2.51
CA ARG A 29 1.34 -0.68 3.34
C ARG A 29 2.46 -1.29 2.49
N PHE A 30 2.11 -1.91 1.36
CA PHE A 30 3.08 -2.51 0.46
C PHE A 30 3.97 -1.48 -0.27
N ILE A 31 3.40 -0.42 -0.84
CA ILE A 31 4.18 0.53 -1.66
C ILE A 31 4.76 1.71 -0.86
N GLN A 32 4.32 1.89 0.39
CA GLN A 32 4.69 2.99 1.29
C GLN A 32 4.70 4.37 0.60
N PRO A 33 3.54 4.83 0.11
CA PRO A 33 3.47 6.05 -0.69
C PRO A 33 3.77 7.33 0.10
N THR A 34 4.00 8.44 -0.61
CA THR A 34 4.17 9.78 -0.01
C THR A 34 2.95 10.68 -0.23
N HIS A 35 2.30 10.58 -1.40
CA HIS A 35 1.22 11.47 -1.80
C HIS A 35 -0.10 10.72 -2.03
N LYS A 36 -1.18 11.17 -1.38
CA LYS A 36 -2.53 10.57 -1.43
C LYS A 36 -3.02 10.35 -2.85
N ALA A 37 -3.15 11.44 -3.61
CA ALA A 37 -3.69 11.39 -4.98
C ALA A 37 -2.92 10.39 -5.88
N ARG A 38 -1.58 10.40 -5.82
CA ARG A 38 -0.74 9.49 -6.61
C ARG A 38 -0.89 8.03 -6.16
N ALA A 39 -1.12 7.78 -4.87
CA ALA A 39 -1.31 6.42 -4.36
C ALA A 39 -2.66 5.84 -4.79
N ILE A 40 -3.73 6.64 -4.67
CA ILE A 40 -5.08 6.26 -5.10
C ILE A 40 -5.12 6.03 -6.62
N GLU A 41 -4.55 6.96 -7.40
CA GLU A 41 -4.46 6.81 -8.86
C GLU A 41 -3.68 5.53 -9.24
N LYS A 42 -2.54 5.29 -8.58
CA LYS A 42 -1.72 4.10 -8.84
C LYS A 42 -2.46 2.81 -8.50
N TYR A 43 -3.15 2.76 -7.37
CA TYR A 43 -3.98 1.62 -6.98
C TYR A 43 -5.03 1.33 -8.05
N GLY A 44 -5.82 2.34 -8.44
CA GLY A 44 -6.86 2.20 -9.46
C GLY A 44 -6.32 1.70 -10.81
N LYS A 45 -5.17 2.23 -11.26
CA LYS A 45 -4.51 1.77 -12.50
C LYS A 45 -4.08 0.31 -12.41
N ILE A 46 -3.47 -0.11 -11.31
CA ILE A 46 -3.00 -1.49 -11.13
C ILE A 46 -4.18 -2.44 -10.99
N LEU A 47 -5.23 -2.07 -10.26
CA LEU A 47 -6.43 -2.88 -10.09
C LEU A 47 -7.14 -3.11 -11.44
N ASN A 48 -7.34 -2.04 -12.22
CA ASN A 48 -7.92 -2.16 -13.56
C ASN A 48 -7.08 -3.07 -14.48
N GLU A 49 -5.76 -2.95 -14.42
CA GLU A 49 -4.87 -3.82 -15.19
C GLU A 49 -4.94 -5.28 -14.73
N ALA A 50 -4.95 -5.53 -13.42
CA ALA A 50 -5.11 -6.86 -12.85
C ALA A 50 -6.43 -7.49 -13.28
N MET A 51 -7.53 -6.74 -13.28
CA MET A 51 -8.83 -7.21 -13.77
C MET A 51 -8.81 -7.60 -15.25
N ARG A 52 -8.08 -6.85 -16.09
CA ARG A 52 -7.93 -7.16 -17.52
C ARG A 52 -7.09 -8.40 -17.78
N LEU A 53 -6.08 -8.65 -16.95
CA LEU A 53 -5.13 -9.76 -17.12
C LEU A 53 -5.56 -11.03 -16.40
N CYS A 54 -6.38 -10.92 -15.35
CA CYS A 54 -6.89 -12.06 -14.62
C CYS A 54 -7.88 -12.86 -15.48
N LYS A 55 -7.52 -14.10 -15.80
CA LYS A 55 -8.33 -15.04 -16.58
C LYS A 55 -9.18 -15.98 -15.71
N VAL A 56 -8.97 -15.97 -14.39
CA VAL A 56 -9.69 -16.81 -13.44
C VAL A 56 -10.99 -16.09 -13.05
N PRO A 57 -12.19 -16.63 -13.38
CA PRO A 57 -13.45 -15.93 -13.18
C PRO A 57 -13.71 -15.50 -11.72
N ASP A 58 -13.39 -16.36 -10.75
CA ASP A 58 -13.61 -16.09 -9.33
C ASP A 58 -12.74 -14.95 -8.81
N GLU A 59 -11.44 -14.99 -9.13
CA GLU A 59 -10.51 -13.91 -8.76
C GLU A 59 -10.84 -12.61 -9.50
N GLN A 60 -11.28 -12.67 -10.76
CA GLN A 60 -11.72 -11.49 -11.49
C GLN A 60 -12.98 -10.87 -10.85
N SER A 61 -13.94 -11.70 -10.42
CA SER A 61 -15.16 -11.25 -9.73
C SER A 61 -14.84 -10.60 -8.39
N LYS A 62 -13.89 -11.18 -7.65
CA LYS A 62 -13.37 -10.61 -6.40
C LYS A 62 -12.72 -9.24 -6.63
N LEU A 63 -11.88 -9.07 -7.66
CA LEU A 63 -11.29 -7.77 -7.99
C LEU A 63 -12.36 -6.72 -8.38
N LYS A 64 -13.43 -7.12 -9.07
CA LYS A 64 -14.59 -6.26 -9.36
C LYS A 64 -15.31 -5.82 -8.08
N ASN A 65 -15.64 -6.77 -7.20
CA ASN A 65 -16.29 -6.48 -5.93
C ASN A 65 -15.47 -5.52 -5.07
N ILE A 66 -14.15 -5.72 -5.02
CA ILE A 66 -13.23 -4.80 -4.35
C ILE A 66 -13.33 -3.42 -4.97
N LYS A 67 -13.27 -3.29 -6.30
CA LYS A 67 -13.37 -1.99 -6.98
C LYS A 67 -14.65 -1.21 -6.62
N GLU A 68 -15.77 -1.90 -6.44
CA GLU A 68 -17.08 -1.30 -6.13
C GLU A 68 -17.23 -0.92 -4.66
N THR A 69 -16.58 -1.65 -3.76
CA THR A 69 -16.77 -1.51 -2.31
C THR A 69 -15.69 -0.64 -1.63
N VAL A 70 -14.53 -0.47 -2.26
CA VAL A 70 -13.40 0.20 -1.63
C VAL A 70 -13.59 1.71 -1.51
N ASN A 71 -13.26 2.24 -0.33
CA ASN A 71 -13.13 3.68 -0.11
C ASN A 71 -11.66 4.04 0.10
N CYS A 72 -10.99 4.35 -1.02
CA CYS A 72 -9.57 4.69 -1.04
C CYS A 72 -9.21 5.90 -0.16
N ASN A 73 -10.15 6.82 0.09
CA ASN A 73 -9.91 7.97 0.95
C ASN A 73 -9.86 7.56 2.42
N SER A 74 -10.83 6.74 2.86
CA SER A 74 -10.87 6.21 4.22
C SER A 74 -9.65 5.33 4.51
N ASP A 75 -9.32 4.42 3.59
CA ASP A 75 -8.16 3.53 3.72
C ASP A 75 -6.83 4.30 3.78
N TRP A 76 -6.73 5.41 3.05
CA TRP A 76 -5.56 6.29 3.14
C TRP A 76 -5.43 6.92 4.52
N ASP A 77 -6.54 7.39 5.09
CA ASP A 77 -6.53 8.07 6.37
C ASP A 77 -6.15 7.08 7.49
N VAL A 78 -6.64 5.84 7.42
CA VAL A 78 -6.20 4.73 8.32
C VAL A 78 -4.71 4.46 8.17
N TRP A 79 -4.21 4.26 6.94
CA TRP A 79 -2.79 4.02 6.69
C TRP A 79 -1.91 5.18 7.18
N LEU A 80 -2.36 6.43 7.05
CA LEU A 80 -1.63 7.59 7.51
C LEU A 80 -1.52 7.64 9.05
N LEU A 81 -2.57 7.23 9.76
CA LEU A 81 -2.55 7.07 11.22
C LEU A 81 -1.55 5.99 11.64
N GLU A 82 -1.56 4.84 10.99
CA GLU A 82 -0.60 3.75 11.25
C GLU A 82 0.85 4.24 11.05
N LYS A 83 1.12 4.90 9.92
CA LYS A 83 2.45 5.45 9.61
C LYS A 83 2.91 6.45 10.68
N ARG A 84 2.02 7.33 11.13
CA ARG A 84 2.31 8.29 12.21
C ARG A 84 2.60 7.58 13.53
N ALA A 85 1.80 6.58 13.90
CA ALA A 85 2.00 5.82 15.13
C ALA A 85 3.37 5.15 15.17
N VAL A 86 3.81 4.57 14.05
CA VAL A 86 5.17 4.01 13.91
C VAL A 86 6.23 5.09 14.14
N LEU A 87 6.11 6.25 13.50
CA LEU A 87 7.07 7.35 13.67
C LEU A 87 7.12 7.87 15.11
N PHE A 88 5.98 7.97 15.79
CA PHE A 88 5.93 8.38 17.20
C PHE A 88 6.63 7.38 18.12
N LYS A 89 6.40 6.07 17.94
CA LYS A 89 7.10 5.03 18.70
C LYS A 89 8.62 5.12 18.54
N HIS A 90 9.10 5.30 17.31
CA HIS A 90 10.53 5.45 17.05
C HIS A 90 11.12 6.71 17.71
N LYS A 91 10.39 7.83 17.69
CA LYS A 91 10.82 9.08 18.35
C LYS A 91 10.89 8.95 19.88
N ILE A 92 9.95 8.23 20.48
CA ILE A 92 9.98 7.96 21.94
C ILE A 92 11.17 7.07 22.27
N SER A 93 11.35 5.95 21.54
CA SER A 93 12.47 5.02 21.76
C SER A 93 13.83 5.71 21.61
N THR A 94 14.01 6.52 20.57
CA THR A 94 15.28 7.27 20.38
C THR A 94 15.53 8.32 21.46
N ARG A 95 14.50 9.03 21.94
CA ARG A 95 14.66 9.95 23.09
C ARG A 95 14.99 9.22 24.39
N PHE A 96 14.40 8.06 24.64
CA PHE A 96 14.71 7.26 25.82
C PHE A 96 16.16 6.76 25.81
N LEU A 97 16.65 6.30 24.66
CA LEU A 97 18.04 5.88 24.50
C LEU A 97 19.02 7.07 24.66
N ALA A 98 18.73 8.21 24.01
CA ALA A 98 19.55 9.41 24.12
C ALA A 98 19.62 9.98 25.55
N ASN A 99 18.55 9.88 26.33
CA ASN A 99 18.56 10.30 27.73
C ASN A 99 19.27 9.29 28.65
N HIS A 100 19.29 8.01 28.32
CA HIS A 100 20.00 6.99 29.12
C HIS A 100 21.53 7.09 28.98
N ASP A 101 22.03 7.63 27.86
CA ASP A 101 23.47 7.87 27.65
C ASP A 101 24.00 9.16 28.34
N ILE A 102 23.12 10.03 28.83
CA ILE A 102 23.50 11.29 29.53
C ILE A 102 23.70 11.05 31.04
N PHE A 103 23.23 9.93 31.60
CA PHE A 103 23.35 9.60 33.03
C PHE A 103 24.35 8.47 33.33
N ARG A 104 25.34 8.26 32.46
CA ARG A 104 26.41 7.27 32.66
C ARG A 104 27.78 7.93 32.65
#